data_AF-A0A0J1JDZ6-F1
#
_entry.id   AF-A0A0J1JDZ6-F1
#
_cell.length_a   1.000
_cell.length_b   1.000
_cell.length_c   1.000
_cell.angle_alpha   90.00
_cell.angle_beta   90.00
_cell.angle_gamma   90.00
#
_symmetry.space_group_name_H-M   'P 1'
#
loop_
_entity.id
_entity.type
_entity.pdbx_description
1 polymer ?
#
loop_
_entity_poly.entity_id
_entity_poly.type
_entity_poly.pdbx_seq_one_letter_code
_entity_poly.pdbx_strand_id
1 'polypeptide(L)'
;MNSKSMSAFFAENLSAPLTNVQWSWGSENEKGVYLRIWAEEVKDKRGMVYACDPADTRLGQKERLRHIKQIESGKPGYVVVITEGHVSSSGTWRIDRFEECIYPILNFSRNENGDIYADVDFDSPVYPEFIGQEIDYAAIELAASAYPKALETLTKATTKFDWQATKVDESTETIFLISKDGTQKAQIHIPSGKWMR
;
A
#
# COMPACT_ATOMS: atom_id res chain seq x y z
N MET A 1 11.11 11.74 -7.60
CA MET A 1 10.08 12.80 -7.70
C MET A 1 8.80 12.09 -8.10
N ASN A 2 7.68 12.36 -7.43
CA ASN A 2 6.42 11.72 -7.79
C ASN A 2 5.99 12.09 -9.21
N SER A 3 5.38 11.14 -9.91
CA SER A 3 4.79 11.33 -11.23
C SER A 3 3.56 12.23 -11.17
N LYS A 4 2.87 12.27 -10.01
CA LYS A 4 1.65 13.06 -9.79
C LYS A 4 1.62 13.69 -8.40
N SER A 5 0.74 14.69 -8.23
CA SER A 5 0.38 15.17 -6.89
C SER A 5 -0.39 14.10 -6.11
N MET A 6 -0.36 14.16 -4.78
CA MET A 6 -1.10 13.24 -3.92
C MET A 6 -2.60 13.18 -4.26
N SER A 7 -3.23 14.33 -4.53
CA SER A 7 -4.65 14.38 -4.91
C SER A 7 -4.93 13.68 -6.23
N ALA A 8 -4.04 13.84 -7.22
CA ALA A 8 -4.16 13.19 -8.51
C ALA A 8 -3.87 11.68 -8.41
N PHE A 9 -2.92 11.26 -7.57
CA PHE A 9 -2.69 9.84 -7.29
C PHE A 9 -3.94 9.17 -6.69
N PHE A 10 -4.55 9.78 -5.68
CA PHE A 10 -5.79 9.28 -5.08
C PHE A 10 -6.95 9.23 -6.10
N ALA A 11 -7.12 10.28 -6.91
CA ALA A 11 -8.22 10.34 -7.87
C ALA A 11 -8.03 9.42 -9.09
N GLU A 12 -6.83 9.37 -9.66
CA GLU A 12 -6.58 8.75 -10.97
C GLU A 12 -5.97 7.35 -10.87
N ASN A 13 -5.14 7.09 -9.86
CA ASN A 13 -4.49 5.79 -9.71
C ASN A 13 -5.28 4.90 -8.74
N LEU A 14 -5.72 5.45 -7.61
CA LEU A 14 -6.52 4.71 -6.63
C LEU A 14 -8.02 4.76 -6.91
N SER A 15 -8.51 5.60 -7.83
CA SER A 15 -9.95 5.82 -8.06
C SER A 15 -10.72 6.13 -6.76
N ALA A 16 -10.07 6.83 -5.83
CA ALA A 16 -10.54 7.15 -4.49
C ALA A 16 -10.22 8.63 -4.18
N PRO A 17 -10.93 9.61 -4.77
CA PRO A 17 -10.59 11.02 -4.61
C PRO A 17 -10.67 11.45 -3.14
N LEU A 18 -9.72 12.28 -2.70
CA LEU A 18 -9.73 12.86 -1.36
C LEU A 18 -10.86 13.90 -1.26
N THR A 19 -11.73 13.78 -0.27
CA THR A 19 -12.83 14.76 -0.05
C THR A 19 -12.30 16.16 0.23
N ASN A 20 -11.20 16.27 0.97
CA ASN A 20 -10.48 17.51 1.22
C ASN A 20 -8.97 17.25 1.24
N VAL A 21 -8.28 17.59 0.15
CA VAL A 21 -6.85 17.29 -0.05
C VAL A 21 -5.97 17.67 1.16
N GLN A 22 -6.26 18.81 1.79
CA GLN A 22 -5.47 19.33 2.91
C GLN A 22 -5.71 18.55 4.21
N TRP A 23 -6.96 18.17 4.50
CA TRP A 23 -7.34 17.61 5.82
C TRP A 23 -7.63 16.11 5.80
N SER A 24 -7.70 15.49 4.62
CA SER A 24 -8.43 14.23 4.48
C SER A 24 -7.86 12.98 5.12
N TRP A 25 -6.68 12.85 5.71
CA TRP A 25 -6.11 11.55 6.18
C TRP A 25 -6.17 10.28 5.29
N GLY A 26 -6.96 10.19 4.22
CA GLY A 26 -7.22 9.00 3.42
C GLY A 26 -8.49 9.13 2.58
N SER A 27 -8.84 8.09 1.85
CA SER A 27 -10.09 7.97 1.08
C SER A 27 -10.42 6.49 0.88
N GLU A 28 -11.52 6.20 0.18
CA GLU A 28 -11.92 4.84 -0.13
C GLU A 28 -12.57 4.73 -1.50
N ASN A 29 -12.65 3.50 -2.00
CA ASN A 29 -13.44 3.11 -3.17
C ASN A 29 -14.01 1.70 -2.97
N GLU A 30 -14.48 1.05 -4.03
CA GLU A 30 -14.99 -0.33 -3.95
C GLU A 30 -13.91 -1.35 -3.58
N LYS A 31 -12.64 -1.11 -3.97
CA LYS A 31 -11.52 -2.04 -3.73
C LYS A 31 -10.95 -1.97 -2.32
N GLY A 32 -11.07 -0.84 -1.62
CA GLY A 32 -10.49 -0.70 -0.30
C GLY A 32 -10.54 0.70 0.28
N VAL A 33 -9.92 0.84 1.44
CA VAL A 33 -9.70 2.08 2.18
C VAL A 33 -8.21 2.38 2.16
N TYR A 34 -7.84 3.61 1.82
CA TYR A 34 -6.45 4.05 1.68
C TYR A 34 -6.19 5.16 2.71
N LEU A 35 -5.40 4.86 3.73
CA LEU A 35 -5.00 5.81 4.78
C LEU A 35 -3.63 6.41 4.45
N ARG A 36 -3.38 7.65 4.86
CA ARG A 36 -2.07 8.30 4.73
C ARG A 36 -1.33 8.20 6.07
N ILE A 37 -0.05 7.86 6.02
CA ILE A 37 0.85 7.86 7.16
C ILE A 37 2.16 8.58 6.80
N TRP A 38 2.84 9.13 7.80
CA TRP A 38 4.18 9.71 7.63
C TRP A 38 5.24 8.67 7.90
N ALA A 39 6.22 8.53 6.99
CA ALA A 39 7.32 7.57 7.16
C ALA A 39 8.09 7.78 8.48
N GLU A 40 8.25 9.03 8.91
CA GLU A 40 8.91 9.39 10.18
C GLU A 40 8.13 8.97 11.43
N GLU A 41 6.81 8.76 11.30
CA GLU A 41 5.94 8.31 12.39
C GLU A 41 5.86 6.77 12.46
N VAL A 42 6.44 6.07 11.46
CA VAL A 42 6.45 4.61 11.44
C VAL A 42 7.58 4.07 12.33
N LYS A 43 7.23 3.20 13.27
CA LYS A 43 8.16 2.47 14.14
C LYS A 43 7.78 1.01 14.19
N ASP A 44 8.75 0.11 14.02
CA ASP A 44 8.54 -1.35 14.06
C ASP A 44 7.37 -1.82 13.17
N LYS A 45 7.30 -1.28 11.94
CA LYS A 45 6.21 -1.53 10.97
C LYS A 45 4.82 -1.07 11.43
N ARG A 46 4.74 -0.20 12.43
CA ARG A 46 3.50 0.41 12.93
C ARG A 46 3.46 1.89 12.63
N GLY A 47 2.35 2.36 12.06
CA GLY A 47 2.08 3.78 11.84
C GLY A 47 0.86 4.23 12.62
N MET A 48 0.92 5.39 13.28
CA MET A 48 -0.26 5.97 13.93
C MET A 48 -1.26 6.43 12.87
N VAL A 49 -2.48 5.91 12.93
CA VAL A 49 -3.56 6.24 11.97
C VAL A 49 -4.68 7.06 12.59
N TYR A 50 -4.74 7.16 13.92
CA TYR A 50 -5.67 8.02 14.64
C TYR A 50 -5.09 8.42 15.99
N ALA A 51 -5.09 9.72 16.27
CA ALA A 51 -4.81 10.26 17.59
C ALA A 51 -6.13 10.54 18.31
N CYS A 52 -6.30 9.98 19.49
CA CYS A 52 -7.49 10.15 20.31
C CYS A 52 -7.42 11.48 21.05
N ASP A 53 -8.13 12.47 20.52
CA ASP A 53 -8.34 13.75 21.20
C ASP A 53 -9.85 13.95 21.42
N PRO A 54 -10.35 13.80 22.66
CA PRO A 54 -11.76 14.00 22.98
C PRO A 54 -12.28 15.42 22.68
N ALA A 55 -11.39 16.42 22.62
CA ALA A 55 -11.77 17.79 22.27
C ALA A 55 -11.87 18.00 20.75
N ASP A 56 -11.34 17.07 19.95
CA ASP A 56 -11.31 17.18 18.49
C ASP A 56 -12.62 16.72 17.85
N THR A 57 -13.50 17.68 17.61
CA THR A 57 -14.82 17.45 16.98
C THR A 57 -14.82 17.64 15.47
N ARG A 58 -13.64 17.85 14.85
CA ARG A 58 -13.51 18.14 13.41
C ARG A 58 -14.04 16.98 12.55
N LEU A 59 -14.65 17.31 11.41
CA LEU A 59 -15.21 16.32 10.48
C LEU A 59 -14.17 15.29 10.01
N GLY A 60 -12.90 15.69 9.87
CA GLY A 60 -11.81 14.80 9.49
C GLY A 60 -11.56 13.65 10.49
N GLN A 61 -11.79 13.86 11.78
CA GLN A 61 -11.68 12.78 12.77
C GLN A 61 -12.81 11.76 12.64
N LYS A 62 -14.03 12.24 12.35
CA LYS A 62 -15.18 11.36 12.08
C LYS A 62 -14.96 10.54 10.82
N GLU A 63 -14.45 11.16 9.75
CA GLU A 63 -14.09 10.50 8.50
C GLU A 63 -13.02 9.42 8.73
N ARG A 64 -11.97 9.74 9.48
CA ARG A 64 -10.91 8.81 9.84
C ARG A 64 -11.40 7.61 10.64
N LEU A 65 -12.21 7.82 11.68
CA LEU A 65 -12.80 6.72 12.45
C LEU A 65 -13.74 5.86 11.59
N ARG A 66 -14.44 6.46 10.63
CA ARG A 66 -15.30 5.71 9.68
C ARG A 66 -14.46 4.78 8.80
N HIS A 67 -13.36 5.27 8.25
CA HIS A 67 -12.41 4.45 7.47
C HIS A 67 -11.83 3.29 8.30
N ILE A 68 -11.39 3.57 9.53
CA ILE A 68 -10.88 2.53 10.44
C ILE A 68 -11.94 1.46 10.71
N LYS A 69 -13.18 1.87 11.01
CA LYS A 69 -14.30 0.93 11.22
C LYS A 69 -14.63 0.10 9.99
N GLN A 70 -14.52 0.65 8.79
CA GLN A 70 -14.74 -0.12 7.56
C GLN A 70 -13.68 -1.21 7.40
N ILE A 71 -12.43 -0.90 7.70
CA ILE A 71 -11.33 -1.87 7.68
C ILE A 71 -11.56 -2.95 8.75
N GLU A 72 -11.89 -2.56 9.98
CA GLU A 72 -12.24 -3.50 11.05
C GLU A 72 -13.46 -4.38 10.72
N SER A 73 -14.36 -3.88 9.85
CA SER A 73 -15.52 -4.63 9.35
C SER A 73 -15.19 -5.56 8.17
N GLY A 74 -13.92 -5.67 7.78
CA GLY A 74 -13.43 -6.58 6.75
C GLY A 74 -13.21 -5.96 5.37
N LYS A 75 -13.39 -4.65 5.20
CA LYS A 75 -12.99 -3.98 3.95
C LYS A 75 -11.46 -3.93 3.85
N PRO A 76 -10.84 -4.24 2.70
CA PRO A 76 -9.38 -4.15 2.57
C PRO A 76 -8.86 -2.75 2.94
N GLY A 77 -7.83 -2.71 3.77
CA GLY A 77 -7.19 -1.49 4.23
C GLY A 77 -5.75 -1.40 3.74
N TYR A 78 -5.34 -0.22 3.30
CA TYR A 78 -3.99 0.05 2.83
C TYR A 78 -3.49 1.38 3.36
N VAL A 79 -2.16 1.54 3.40
CA VAL A 79 -1.51 2.83 3.67
C VAL A 79 -0.76 3.36 2.44
N VAL A 80 -0.83 4.67 2.25
CA VAL A 80 0.03 5.46 1.37
C VAL A 80 1.06 6.16 2.24
N VAL A 81 2.34 5.89 1.99
CA VAL A 81 3.45 6.41 2.81
C VAL A 81 3.90 7.75 2.28
N ILE A 82 3.84 8.77 3.12
CA ILE A 82 4.38 10.10 2.84
C ILE A 82 5.82 10.15 3.34
N THR A 83 6.76 10.45 2.45
CA THR A 83 8.20 10.40 2.72
C THR A 83 8.84 11.78 2.90
N GLU A 84 8.21 12.84 2.38
CA GLU A 84 8.72 14.21 2.51
C GLU A 84 7.57 15.23 2.48
N GLY A 85 7.68 16.25 3.31
CA GLY A 85 6.78 17.40 3.32
C GLY A 85 7.44 18.63 3.93
N HIS A 86 6.83 19.79 3.71
CA HIS A 86 7.31 21.06 4.23
C HIS A 86 6.17 21.98 4.64
N VAL A 87 6.46 22.92 5.54
CA VAL A 87 5.60 24.08 5.78
C VAL A 87 5.87 25.10 4.68
N SER A 88 4.84 25.47 3.92
CA SER A 88 4.95 26.54 2.93
C SER A 88 5.25 27.88 3.61
N SER A 89 5.69 28.88 2.82
CA SER A 89 5.85 30.26 3.31
C SER A 89 4.57 30.87 3.91
N SER A 90 3.40 30.33 3.57
CA SER A 90 2.10 30.72 4.14
C SER A 90 1.70 29.96 5.40
N GLY A 91 2.60 29.15 5.98
CA GLY A 91 2.31 28.33 7.17
C GLY A 91 1.47 27.10 6.89
N THR A 92 1.27 26.72 5.63
CA THR A 92 0.44 25.57 5.23
C THR A 92 1.31 24.34 5.02
N TRP A 93 0.98 23.23 5.66
CA TRP A 93 1.69 21.98 5.45
C TRP A 93 1.45 21.43 4.04
N ARG A 94 2.51 21.01 3.35
CA ARG A 94 2.48 20.42 2.01
C ARG A 94 3.23 19.10 1.97
N ILE A 95 2.70 18.19 1.16
CA ILE A 95 3.32 16.91 0.86
C ILE A 95 4.14 17.09 -0.41
N ASP A 96 5.43 16.79 -0.32
CA ASP A 96 6.36 16.86 -1.45
C ASP A 96 6.56 15.50 -2.09
N ARG A 97 6.74 14.46 -1.25
CA ARG A 97 6.99 13.11 -1.71
C ARG A 97 6.21 12.07 -0.95
N PHE A 98 5.80 11.04 -1.69
CA PHE A 98 5.16 9.84 -1.18
C PHE A 98 5.54 8.65 -2.06
N GLU A 99 5.23 7.45 -1.60
CA GLU A 99 5.45 6.24 -2.40
C GLU A 99 4.24 5.96 -3.29
N GLU A 100 4.48 5.64 -4.57
CA GLU A 100 3.39 5.40 -5.55
C GLU A 100 2.85 3.96 -5.51
N CYS A 101 3.25 3.20 -4.49
CA CYS A 101 2.63 1.95 -4.08
C CYS A 101 1.85 2.16 -2.77
N ILE A 102 1.06 1.16 -2.40
CA ILE A 102 0.33 1.11 -1.14
C ILE A 102 0.70 -0.15 -0.37
N TYR A 103 0.58 -0.12 0.95
CA TYR A 103 0.94 -1.25 1.79
C TYR A 103 -0.29 -1.78 2.55
N PRO A 104 -0.54 -3.11 2.55
CA PRO A 104 -1.65 -3.68 3.29
C PRO A 104 -1.61 -3.37 4.79
N ILE A 105 -2.77 -3.06 5.36
CA ILE A 105 -2.98 -2.99 6.81
C ILE A 105 -3.37 -4.39 7.28
N LEU A 106 -2.59 -4.96 8.20
CA LEU A 106 -2.83 -6.29 8.73
C LEU A 106 -3.82 -6.28 9.89
N ASN A 107 -3.70 -5.30 10.78
CA ASN A 107 -4.59 -5.10 11.92
C ASN A 107 -4.50 -3.66 12.44
N PHE A 108 -5.30 -3.36 13.46
CA PHE A 108 -5.09 -2.19 14.31
C PHE A 108 -4.77 -2.60 15.74
N SER A 109 -3.90 -1.82 16.37
CA SER A 109 -3.66 -1.85 17.82
C SER A 109 -4.04 -0.51 18.44
N ARG A 110 -4.37 -0.53 19.73
CA ARG A 110 -4.77 0.65 20.52
C ARG A 110 -3.86 0.79 21.73
N ASN A 111 -3.41 1.99 22.02
CA ASN A 111 -2.70 2.27 23.28
C ASN A 111 -3.68 2.67 24.40
N GLU A 112 -3.16 2.92 25.60
CA GLU A 112 -3.94 3.33 26.77
C GLU A 112 -4.67 4.67 26.59
N ASN A 113 -4.14 5.54 25.71
CA ASN A 113 -4.75 6.84 25.39
C ASN A 113 -5.91 6.71 24.37
N GLY A 114 -6.09 5.53 23.78
CA GLY A 114 -7.07 5.28 22.72
C GLY A 114 -6.59 5.66 21.32
N ASP A 115 -5.31 6.02 21.15
CA ASP A 115 -4.72 6.20 19.82
C ASP A 115 -4.70 4.87 19.09
N ILE A 116 -4.89 4.91 17.77
CA ILE A 116 -4.96 3.73 16.92
C ILE A 116 -3.73 3.70 16.02
N TYR A 117 -3.04 2.56 16.03
CA TYR A 117 -1.90 2.25 15.18
C TYR A 117 -2.28 1.16 14.21
N ALA A 118 -1.84 1.27 12.96
CA ALA A 118 -1.93 0.22 11.96
C ALA A 118 -0.64 -0.61 11.97
N ASP A 119 -0.77 -1.93 12.07
CA ASP A 119 0.31 -2.85 11.71
C ASP A 119 0.32 -2.98 10.19
N VAL A 120 1.43 -2.60 9.54
CA VAL A 120 1.51 -2.48 8.08
C VAL A 120 2.49 -3.50 7.52
N ASP A 121 2.09 -4.18 6.45
CA ASP A 121 2.97 -5.06 5.69
C ASP A 121 3.81 -4.26 4.68
N PHE A 122 4.94 -3.73 5.14
CA PHE A 122 5.91 -3.03 4.28
C PHE A 122 6.70 -3.95 3.34
N ASP A 123 6.62 -5.27 3.53
CA ASP A 123 7.36 -6.22 2.69
C ASP A 123 6.56 -6.57 1.41
N SER A 124 5.25 -6.30 1.40
CA SER A 124 4.33 -6.61 0.30
C SER A 124 3.66 -5.36 -0.30
N PRO A 125 4.40 -4.45 -0.96
CA PRO A 125 3.79 -3.30 -1.63
C PRO A 125 2.88 -3.73 -2.78
N VAL A 126 1.73 -3.08 -2.86
CA VAL A 126 0.73 -3.25 -3.91
C VAL A 126 0.73 -1.99 -4.76
N TYR A 127 0.88 -2.13 -6.08
CA TYR A 127 0.75 -0.99 -6.98
C TYR A 127 -0.70 -0.80 -7.40
N PRO A 128 -1.17 0.45 -7.64
CA PRO A 128 -2.58 0.74 -7.85
C PRO A 128 -3.29 -0.12 -8.91
N GLU A 129 -2.61 -0.44 -10.01
CA GLU A 129 -3.13 -1.30 -11.08
C GLU A 129 -3.36 -2.77 -10.67
N PHE A 130 -2.77 -3.21 -9.55
CA PHE A 130 -2.81 -4.58 -9.05
C PHE A 130 -3.64 -4.75 -7.77
N ILE A 131 -4.28 -3.68 -7.28
CA ILE A 131 -5.19 -3.78 -6.13
C ILE A 131 -6.34 -4.76 -6.44
N GLY A 132 -6.55 -5.73 -5.56
CA GLY A 132 -7.48 -6.86 -5.68
C GLY A 132 -6.93 -8.04 -6.48
N GLN A 133 -5.66 -8.00 -6.87
CA GLN A 133 -4.92 -9.05 -7.56
C GLN A 133 -3.62 -9.36 -6.82
N GLU A 134 -3.60 -9.11 -5.51
CA GLU A 134 -2.48 -9.43 -4.63
C GLU A 134 -2.17 -10.93 -4.69
N ILE A 135 -0.90 -11.27 -4.57
CA ILE A 135 -0.41 -12.61 -4.83
C ILE A 135 0.16 -13.24 -3.57
N ASP A 136 -0.06 -14.53 -3.38
CA ASP A 136 0.68 -15.30 -2.38
C ASP A 136 2.08 -15.61 -2.94
N TYR A 137 3.06 -14.75 -2.59
CA TYR A 137 4.44 -14.93 -3.01
C TYR A 137 5.04 -16.25 -2.52
N ALA A 138 4.62 -16.75 -1.35
CA ALA A 138 5.11 -18.02 -0.83
C ALA A 138 4.57 -19.21 -1.64
N ALA A 139 3.29 -19.17 -2.01
CA ALA A 139 2.72 -20.11 -2.98
C ALA A 139 3.44 -20.01 -4.33
N ILE A 140 3.89 -18.79 -4.70
CA ILE A 140 4.67 -18.56 -5.91
C ILE A 140 6.03 -19.19 -5.91
N GLU A 141 6.79 -18.96 -4.87
CA GLU A 141 8.09 -19.56 -4.74
C GLU A 141 7.99 -21.10 -4.68
N LEU A 142 6.96 -21.63 -4.01
CA LEU A 142 6.69 -23.06 -3.94
C LEU A 142 6.34 -23.68 -5.30
N ALA A 143 5.47 -23.03 -6.08
CA ALA A 143 5.15 -23.53 -7.43
C ALA A 143 6.35 -23.38 -8.38
N ALA A 144 7.12 -22.29 -8.26
CA ALA A 144 8.35 -22.09 -9.00
C ALA A 144 9.41 -23.15 -8.66
N SER A 145 9.44 -23.68 -7.43
CA SER A 145 10.45 -24.66 -7.01
C SER A 145 10.37 -26.00 -7.74
N ALA A 146 9.23 -26.31 -8.35
CA ALA A 146 9.10 -27.45 -9.25
C ALA A 146 9.86 -27.26 -10.59
N TYR A 147 10.30 -26.04 -10.90
CA TYR A 147 10.94 -25.65 -12.16
C TYR A 147 12.24 -24.87 -11.91
N PRO A 148 13.41 -25.54 -11.88
CA PRO A 148 14.67 -24.94 -11.44
C PRO A 148 15.04 -23.61 -12.11
N LYS A 149 14.80 -23.48 -13.43
CA LYS A 149 15.08 -22.24 -14.17
C LYS A 149 14.14 -21.09 -13.81
N ALA A 150 12.86 -21.39 -13.55
CA ALA A 150 11.89 -20.40 -13.15
C ALA A 150 12.19 -19.90 -11.73
N LEU A 151 12.50 -20.83 -10.81
CA LEU A 151 12.95 -20.48 -9.47
C LEU A 151 14.23 -19.62 -9.51
N GLU A 152 15.26 -20.02 -10.26
CA GLU A 152 16.49 -19.24 -10.38
C GLU A 152 16.22 -17.82 -10.91
N THR A 153 15.34 -17.70 -11.90
CA THR A 153 14.97 -16.39 -12.47
C THR A 153 14.21 -15.54 -11.48
N LEU A 154 13.24 -16.12 -10.76
CA LEU A 154 12.47 -15.44 -9.73
C LEU A 154 13.37 -14.99 -8.57
N THR A 155 14.19 -15.90 -8.02
CA THR A 155 15.16 -15.59 -6.97
C THR A 155 16.12 -14.50 -7.41
N LYS A 156 16.61 -14.54 -8.65
CA LYS A 156 17.48 -13.47 -9.17
C LYS A 156 16.74 -12.14 -9.28
N ALA A 157 15.50 -12.13 -9.74
CA ALA A 157 14.69 -10.92 -9.82
C ALA A 157 14.52 -10.29 -8.43
N THR A 158 14.15 -11.08 -7.43
CA THR A 158 13.87 -10.58 -6.08
C THR A 158 15.13 -10.25 -5.28
N THR A 159 16.17 -11.09 -5.33
CA THR A 159 17.37 -10.90 -4.49
C THR A 159 18.46 -10.03 -5.11
N LYS A 160 18.62 -10.04 -6.44
CA LYS A 160 19.68 -9.27 -7.11
C LYS A 160 19.21 -7.89 -7.54
N PHE A 161 17.94 -7.78 -7.94
CA PHE A 161 17.42 -6.56 -8.52
C PHE A 161 16.40 -5.85 -7.62
N ASP A 162 16.00 -6.45 -6.49
CA ASP A 162 14.92 -5.97 -5.62
C ASP A 162 13.60 -5.78 -6.37
N TRP A 163 13.29 -6.70 -7.28
CA TRP A 163 12.02 -6.67 -8.01
C TRP A 163 10.94 -7.35 -7.18
N GLN A 164 9.77 -6.74 -7.15
CA GLN A 164 8.63 -7.21 -6.38
C GLN A 164 7.60 -7.78 -7.33
N ALA A 165 7.20 -9.01 -7.10
CA ALA A 165 6.09 -9.61 -7.82
C ALA A 165 4.79 -8.97 -7.33
N THR A 166 3.94 -8.55 -8.27
CA THR A 166 2.73 -7.76 -7.97
C THR A 166 1.44 -8.39 -8.46
N LYS A 167 1.52 -9.26 -9.46
CA LYS A 167 0.37 -9.95 -10.05
C LYS A 167 0.80 -11.28 -10.64
N VAL A 168 -0.09 -12.26 -10.59
CA VAL A 168 -0.03 -13.47 -11.42
C VAL A 168 -1.18 -13.45 -12.41
N ASP A 169 -0.88 -13.75 -13.67
CA ASP A 169 -1.86 -14.15 -14.66
C ASP A 169 -1.82 -15.67 -14.80
N GLU A 170 -2.83 -16.34 -14.26
CA GLU A 170 -2.96 -17.80 -14.30
C GLU A 170 -3.17 -18.31 -15.74
N SER A 171 -3.79 -17.52 -16.63
CA SER A 171 -4.09 -17.95 -17.99
C SER A 171 -2.85 -18.02 -18.89
N THR A 172 -1.89 -17.13 -18.62
CA THR A 172 -0.60 -17.07 -19.32
C THR A 172 0.56 -17.55 -18.46
N GLU A 173 0.26 -18.06 -17.26
CA GLU A 173 1.21 -18.52 -16.25
C GLU A 173 2.36 -17.53 -16.03
N THR A 174 2.03 -16.25 -15.92
CA THR A 174 3.00 -15.15 -15.92
C THR A 174 2.93 -14.37 -14.62
N ILE A 175 4.08 -14.18 -13.98
CA ILE A 175 4.27 -13.28 -12.84
C ILE A 175 4.69 -11.92 -13.38
N PHE A 176 3.98 -10.88 -12.99
CA PHE A 176 4.36 -9.50 -13.23
C PHE A 176 5.18 -9.01 -12.05
N LEU A 177 6.29 -8.35 -12.36
CA LEU A 177 7.20 -7.77 -11.39
C LEU A 177 7.42 -6.31 -11.71
N ILE A 178 7.68 -5.55 -10.66
CA ILE A 178 8.02 -4.14 -10.75
C ILE A 178 9.29 -3.88 -9.95
N SER A 179 10.11 -2.94 -10.40
CA SER A 179 11.28 -2.51 -9.62
C SER A 179 10.85 -1.88 -8.30
N LYS A 180 11.73 -1.93 -7.30
CA LYS A 180 11.52 -1.32 -5.97
C LYS A 180 11.06 0.14 -6.01
N ASP A 181 11.49 0.91 -7.01
CA ASP A 181 11.12 2.31 -7.20
C ASP A 181 9.81 2.52 -8.00
N GLY A 182 9.16 1.44 -8.43
CA GLY A 182 7.92 1.47 -9.20
C GLY A 182 8.08 1.83 -10.68
N THR A 183 9.31 2.06 -11.17
CA THR A 183 9.52 2.65 -12.51
C THR A 183 9.63 1.64 -13.64
N GLN A 184 10.11 0.43 -13.37
CA GLN A 184 10.36 -0.61 -14.36
C GLN A 184 9.45 -1.80 -14.13
N LYS A 185 8.99 -2.41 -15.23
CA LYS A 185 8.09 -3.57 -15.24
C LYS A 185 8.73 -4.72 -16.01
N ALA A 186 8.46 -5.94 -15.59
CA ALA A 186 8.85 -7.16 -16.29
C ALA A 186 7.90 -8.28 -15.94
N GLN A 187 8.12 -9.40 -16.63
CA GLN A 187 7.30 -10.57 -16.55
C GLN A 187 8.18 -11.81 -16.54
N ILE A 188 7.85 -12.76 -15.67
CA ILE A 188 8.48 -14.07 -15.61
C ILE A 188 7.39 -15.10 -15.89
N HIS A 189 7.55 -15.86 -16.96
CA HIS A 189 6.67 -16.97 -17.26
C HIS A 189 7.08 -18.20 -16.43
N ILE A 190 6.16 -18.74 -15.62
CA ILE A 190 6.36 -19.97 -14.84
C ILE A 190 5.41 -21.05 -15.36
N PRO A 191 5.88 -21.99 -16.19
CA PRO A 191 5.05 -22.99 -16.85
C PRO A 191 4.63 -24.10 -15.87
N SER A 192 3.82 -23.79 -14.87
CA SER A 192 3.55 -24.72 -13.76
C SER A 192 2.35 -25.64 -13.97
N GLY A 193 1.42 -25.31 -14.87
CA GLY A 193 0.14 -25.98 -15.06
C GLY A 193 -0.74 -26.06 -13.80
N LYS A 194 -0.31 -25.47 -12.68
CA LYS A 194 -0.91 -25.58 -11.35
C LYS A 194 -0.55 -24.34 -10.53
N TRP A 195 -1.50 -23.43 -10.42
CA TRP A 195 -1.39 -22.29 -9.53
C TRP A 195 -2.61 -22.23 -8.61
N MET A 196 -2.34 -22.12 -7.30
CA MET A 196 -3.34 -21.93 -6.24
C MET A 196 -3.12 -20.53 -5.66
N ARG A 197 -4.21 -19.78 -5.55
CA ARG A 197 -4.30 -18.48 -4.88
C ARG A 197 -3.90 -18.56 -3.42
#